data_AF-A0A151BHT1-F1
#
_entry.id   AF-A0A151BHT1-F1
#
_cell.length_a   1.000
_cell.length_b   1.000
_cell.length_c   1.000
_cell.angle_alpha   90.00
_cell.angle_beta   90.00
_cell.angle_gamma   90.00
#
_symmetry.space_group_name_H-M   'P 1'
#
loop_
_entity.id
_entity.type
_entity.pdbx_description
1 polymer ?
#
loop_
_entity_poly.entity_id
_entity_poly.type
_entity_poly.pdbx_seq_one_letter_code
_entity_poly.pdbx_strand_id
1 'polypeptide(L)'
;MVRVELNPLGGKRYRENEAIKGEMSLNMERLKAELEELLELIGDEELRLRVRELLMDGDIPLEGEALPLDETPAGARVHHAYRGGLLQHTVSVARLTLTLCDLIEELYGGEVDRDLALAGALLHDVMKRYVYTPKPGGGYLSPPLGERLDHLTLLVAEAYRRGLPLELLHIIAAHHGDRGPIEPKTLEALIVYIADLADSEMSKRILRAAEYLVRMATGQEVRITSSQEALEIIKAKAKEGWEGVRRLRET
;
A
#
# COMPACT_ATOMS: atom_id res chain seq x y z
N MET A 1 -19.25 2.93 36.20
CA MET A 1 -20.48 2.13 36.03
C MET A 1 -20.91 2.26 34.58
N VAL A 2 -20.40 1.39 33.70
CA VAL A 2 -20.63 1.48 32.25
C VAL A 2 -21.98 0.84 31.93
N ARG A 3 -22.89 1.61 31.32
CA ARG A 3 -24.16 1.10 30.80
C ARG A 3 -23.90 0.30 29.53
N VAL A 4 -24.31 -0.96 29.54
CA VAL A 4 -24.33 -1.84 28.37
C VAL A 4 -25.69 -1.64 27.69
N GLU A 5 -25.71 -1.02 26.51
CA GLU A 5 -26.87 -1.09 25.61
C GLU A 5 -26.66 -2.22 24.61
N LEU A 6 -27.58 -3.20 24.64
CA LEU A 6 -27.64 -4.29 23.68
C LEU A 6 -28.39 -3.81 22.43
N ASN A 7 -27.76 -3.90 21.25
CA ASN A 7 -28.43 -3.71 19.96
C ASN A 7 -29.07 -5.05 19.52
N PRO A 8 -30.31 -5.05 18.97
CA PRO A 8 -31.06 -6.24 18.56
C PRO A 8 -30.44 -7.18 17.49
N LEU A 9 -29.17 -7.01 17.06
CA LEU A 9 -28.56 -7.82 16.00
C LEU A 9 -27.24 -8.54 16.37
N GLY A 10 -26.88 -8.67 17.65
CA GLY A 10 -25.88 -9.65 18.11
C GLY A 10 -24.43 -9.48 17.63
N GLY A 11 -24.10 -8.46 16.83
CA GLY A 11 -22.74 -8.13 16.41
C GLY A 11 -22.03 -7.26 17.45
N LYS A 12 -20.90 -7.72 18.00
CA LYS A 12 -20.01 -6.86 18.79
C LYS A 12 -19.41 -5.80 17.85
N ARG A 13 -19.85 -4.54 18.01
CA ARG A 13 -19.18 -3.38 17.42
C ARG A 13 -17.97 -3.07 18.32
N TYR A 14 -16.77 -3.39 17.86
CA TYR A 14 -15.55 -2.90 18.51
C TYR A 14 -15.57 -1.36 18.39
N ARG A 15 -15.65 -0.65 19.52
CA ARG A 15 -15.43 0.80 19.52
C ARG A 15 -13.94 0.99 19.25
N GLU A 16 -13.60 1.37 18.03
CA GLU A 16 -12.27 1.93 17.74
C GLU A 16 -12.03 3.10 18.72
N ASN A 17 -10.98 2.98 19.51
CA ASN A 17 -10.62 3.92 20.57
C ASN A 17 -10.22 5.27 19.95
N GLU A 18 -10.67 6.41 20.51
CA GLU A 18 -10.39 7.74 19.94
C GLU A 18 -8.89 8.05 19.87
N ALA A 19 -8.09 7.51 20.80
CA ALA A 19 -6.63 7.61 20.78
C ALA A 19 -6.02 6.91 19.54
N ILE A 20 -6.53 5.72 19.18
CA ILE A 20 -6.07 4.96 18.01
C ILE A 20 -6.42 5.73 16.72
N LYS A 21 -7.61 6.34 16.67
CA LYS A 21 -8.00 7.20 15.55
C LYS A 21 -7.09 8.43 15.41
N GLY A 22 -6.71 9.05 16.52
CA GLY A 22 -5.77 10.17 16.54
C GLY A 22 -4.37 9.77 16.03
N GLU A 23 -3.83 8.65 16.51
CA GLU A 23 -2.52 8.14 16.06
C GLU A 23 -2.52 7.73 14.58
N MET A 24 -3.57 7.05 14.12
CA MET A 24 -3.72 6.72 12.70
C MET A 24 -3.78 7.98 11.82
N SER A 25 -4.50 9.01 12.25
CA SER A 25 -4.58 10.29 11.53
C SER A 25 -3.21 10.95 11.41
N LEU A 26 -2.44 11.03 12.50
CA LEU A 26 -1.10 11.60 12.52
C LEU A 26 -0.12 10.82 11.62
N ASN A 27 -0.21 9.49 11.60
CA ASN A 27 0.62 8.67 10.73
C ASN A 27 0.29 8.88 9.24
N MET A 28 -0.99 9.07 8.90
CA MET A 28 -1.39 9.38 7.51
C MET A 28 -0.90 10.75 7.07
N GLU A 29 -1.00 11.77 7.92
CA GLU A 29 -0.45 13.11 7.62
C GLU A 29 1.07 13.05 7.38
N ARG A 30 1.79 12.27 8.19
CA ARG A 30 3.24 12.07 7.98
C ARG A 30 3.53 11.40 6.64
N LEU A 31 2.78 10.35 6.29
CA LEU A 31 2.98 9.65 5.01
C LEU A 31 2.65 10.53 3.80
N LYS A 32 1.65 11.41 3.91
CA LYS A 32 1.35 12.39 2.86
C LYS A 32 2.49 13.40 2.70
N ALA A 33 3.02 13.91 3.81
CA ALA A 33 4.18 14.82 3.77
C ALA A 33 5.40 14.12 3.16
N GLU A 34 5.68 12.87 3.55
CA GLU A 34 6.78 12.07 3.01
C GLU A 34 6.58 11.76 1.51
N LEU A 35 5.34 11.50 1.06
CA LEU A 35 5.03 11.34 -0.36
C LEU A 35 5.37 12.60 -1.16
N GLU A 36 5.04 13.78 -0.62
CA GLU A 36 5.39 15.07 -1.23
C GLU A 36 6.91 15.30 -1.26
N GLU A 37 7.62 14.98 -0.18
CA GLU A 37 9.09 15.04 -0.15
C GLU A 37 9.72 14.12 -1.20
N LEU A 38 9.21 12.90 -1.35
CA LEU A 38 9.66 11.95 -2.38
C LEU A 38 9.38 12.46 -3.80
N LEU A 39 8.23 13.10 -4.03
CA LEU A 39 7.93 13.72 -5.32
C LEU A 39 8.95 14.80 -5.70
N GLU A 40 9.36 15.62 -4.73
CA GLU A 40 10.33 16.70 -4.95
C GLU A 40 11.75 16.19 -5.25
N LEU A 41 12.05 14.92 -4.97
CA LEU A 41 13.33 14.31 -5.34
C LEU A 41 13.46 14.01 -6.84
N ILE A 42 12.36 14.00 -7.60
CA ILE A 42 12.42 13.90 -9.07
C ILE A 42 12.96 15.23 -9.60
N GLY A 43 14.17 15.19 -10.17
CA GLY A 43 14.89 16.37 -10.67
C GLY A 43 14.31 16.94 -11.96
N ASP A 44 13.85 16.08 -12.87
CA ASP A 44 13.13 16.47 -14.07
C ASP A 44 11.76 17.09 -13.71
N GLU A 45 11.65 18.40 -13.90
CA GLU A 45 10.46 19.17 -13.54
C GLU A 45 9.20 18.75 -14.32
N GLU A 46 9.35 18.37 -15.59
CA GLU A 46 8.23 17.96 -16.44
C GLU A 46 7.73 16.58 -16.02
N LEU A 47 8.64 15.63 -15.79
CA LEU A 47 8.30 14.31 -15.27
C LEU A 47 7.63 14.42 -13.90
N ARG A 48 8.21 15.21 -12.98
CA ARG A 48 7.66 15.43 -11.64
C ARG A 48 6.24 15.98 -11.70
N LEU A 49 5.97 16.96 -12.56
CA LEU A 49 4.63 17.53 -12.72
C LEU A 49 3.64 16.46 -13.19
N ARG A 50 3.99 15.67 -14.20
CA ARG A 50 3.10 14.61 -14.74
C ARG A 50 2.86 13.48 -13.73
N VAL A 51 3.87 13.11 -12.96
CA VAL A 51 3.75 12.12 -11.87
C VAL A 51 2.81 12.64 -10.78
N ARG A 52 3.02 13.89 -10.35
CA ARG A 52 2.15 14.57 -9.36
C ARG A 52 0.69 14.63 -9.84
N GLU A 53 0.46 14.99 -11.10
CA GLU A 53 -0.90 15.01 -11.67
C GLU A 53 -1.59 13.65 -11.62
N LEU A 54 -0.89 12.56 -11.96
CA LEU A 54 -1.50 11.21 -11.89
C LEU A 54 -1.77 10.75 -10.45
N LEU A 55 -0.90 11.10 -9.51
CA LEU A 55 -1.03 10.76 -8.09
C LEU A 55 -2.18 11.46 -7.38
N MET A 56 -2.40 12.75 -7.66
CA MET A 56 -3.21 13.65 -6.83
C MET A 56 -4.59 13.97 -7.42
N ASP A 57 -5.13 13.10 -8.28
CA ASP A 57 -6.42 13.27 -9.00
C ASP A 57 -6.35 14.11 -10.28
N GLY A 58 -5.50 13.70 -11.20
CA GLY A 58 -5.68 14.05 -12.60
C GLY A 58 -7.07 13.61 -13.06
N ASP A 59 -7.73 14.43 -13.87
CA ASP A 59 -8.99 14.09 -14.54
C ASP A 59 -8.78 12.83 -15.40
N ILE A 60 -9.12 11.68 -14.84
CA ILE A 60 -8.97 10.36 -15.45
C ILE A 60 -10.37 9.97 -15.93
N PRO A 61 -10.58 9.84 -17.25
CA PRO A 61 -11.90 9.60 -17.83
C PRO A 61 -12.34 8.13 -17.68
N LEU A 62 -12.39 7.64 -16.45
CA LEU A 62 -12.88 6.31 -16.09
C LEU A 62 -14.25 6.40 -15.42
N GLU A 63 -15.12 5.46 -15.74
CA GLU A 63 -16.39 5.31 -15.05
C GLU A 63 -16.17 4.74 -13.64
N GLY A 64 -16.68 5.44 -12.63
CA GLY A 64 -16.62 5.02 -11.22
C GLY A 64 -15.99 6.06 -10.31
N GLU A 65 -16.24 5.93 -9.01
CA GLU A 65 -15.63 6.79 -7.99
C GLU A 65 -14.27 6.22 -7.59
N ALA A 66 -13.22 7.04 -7.69
CA ALA A 66 -11.92 6.73 -7.13
C ALA A 66 -11.95 6.88 -5.60
N LEU A 67 -11.41 5.90 -4.88
CA LEU A 67 -11.12 6.10 -3.47
C LEU A 67 -9.91 7.05 -3.31
N PRO A 68 -9.89 7.90 -2.26
CA PRO A 68 -8.70 8.67 -1.93
C PRO A 68 -7.49 7.75 -1.68
N LEU A 69 -6.29 8.22 -2.02
CA LEU A 69 -5.04 7.45 -1.91
C LEU A 69 -4.80 6.93 -0.48
N ASP A 70 -5.11 7.75 0.52
CA ASP A 70 -4.99 7.47 1.96
C ASP A 70 -6.18 6.68 2.54
N GLU A 71 -7.15 6.33 1.71
CA GLU A 71 -8.26 5.42 2.07
C GLU A 71 -8.18 4.06 1.36
N THR A 72 -7.44 4.03 0.26
CA THR A 72 -7.32 2.86 -0.61
C THR A 72 -6.39 1.80 0.00
N PRO A 73 -6.72 0.50 -0.09
CA PRO A 73 -5.80 -0.58 0.26
C PRO A 73 -4.82 -0.86 -0.89
N ALA A 74 -3.61 -1.35 -0.60
CA ALA A 74 -2.75 -1.82 -1.69
C ALA A 74 -3.14 -3.22 -2.20
N GLY A 75 -3.98 -3.96 -1.46
CA GLY A 75 -4.55 -5.21 -1.96
C GLY A 75 -5.85 -5.58 -1.28
N ALA A 76 -6.72 -6.33 -1.95
CA ALA A 76 -8.04 -6.66 -1.38
C ALA A 76 -7.98 -7.57 -0.13
N ARG A 77 -6.94 -8.43 -0.04
CA ARG A 77 -6.84 -9.49 0.98
C ARG A 77 -5.44 -9.82 1.50
N VAL A 78 -4.38 -9.35 0.85
CA VAL A 78 -3.04 -9.94 1.04
C VAL A 78 -2.08 -8.99 1.74
N HIS A 79 -1.43 -8.10 1.00
CA HIS A 79 -0.51 -7.10 1.53
C HIS A 79 -1.26 -5.77 1.66
N HIS A 80 -0.97 -5.00 2.71
CA HIS A 80 -1.58 -3.67 2.90
C HIS A 80 -3.11 -3.66 2.74
N ALA A 81 -3.77 -4.73 3.17
CA ALA A 81 -5.20 -4.97 2.93
C ALA A 81 -6.09 -4.25 3.94
N TYR A 82 -5.82 -2.96 4.13
CA TYR A 82 -6.43 -2.08 5.11
C TYR A 82 -6.46 -0.63 4.61
N ARG A 83 -7.23 0.23 5.29
CA ARG A 83 -7.42 1.64 4.91
C ARG A 83 -6.09 2.40 4.97
N GLY A 84 -5.77 3.13 3.90
CA GLY A 84 -4.50 3.84 3.74
C GLY A 84 -3.30 2.92 3.45
N GLY A 85 -3.56 1.63 3.21
CA GLY A 85 -2.53 0.67 2.86
C GLY A 85 -1.80 1.02 1.58
N LEU A 86 -2.50 1.59 0.59
CA LEU A 86 -1.91 2.00 -0.68
C LEU A 86 -0.89 3.13 -0.48
N LEU A 87 -1.25 4.22 0.21
CA LEU A 87 -0.32 5.30 0.52
C LEU A 87 0.93 4.79 1.26
N GLN A 88 0.74 3.94 2.28
CA GLN A 88 1.86 3.35 3.01
C GLN A 88 2.76 2.51 2.08
N HIS A 89 2.15 1.70 1.21
CA HIS A 89 2.86 0.85 0.25
C HIS A 89 3.67 1.69 -0.74
N THR A 90 3.06 2.68 -1.38
CA THR A 90 3.72 3.58 -2.33
C THR A 90 4.94 4.28 -1.73
N VAL A 91 4.82 4.84 -0.52
CA VAL A 91 5.96 5.47 0.18
C VAL A 91 7.06 4.44 0.50
N SER A 92 6.69 3.24 0.95
CA SER A 92 7.66 2.18 1.25
C SER A 92 8.42 1.72 0.01
N VAL A 93 7.71 1.48 -1.10
CA VAL A 93 8.28 1.07 -2.39
C VAL A 93 9.20 2.16 -2.95
N ALA A 94 8.82 3.43 -2.86
CA ALA A 94 9.68 4.54 -3.27
C ALA A 94 10.99 4.60 -2.46
N ARG A 95 10.93 4.39 -1.15
CA ARG A 95 12.14 4.34 -0.30
C ARG A 95 13.03 3.15 -0.60
N LEU A 96 12.43 1.97 -0.78
CA LEU A 96 13.16 0.76 -1.16
C LEU A 96 13.80 0.92 -2.53
N THR A 97 13.09 1.55 -3.48
CA THR A 97 13.61 1.89 -4.80
C THR A 97 14.87 2.73 -4.69
N LEU A 98 14.84 3.84 -3.95
CA LEU A 98 16.02 4.69 -3.75
C LEU A 98 17.17 3.94 -3.06
N THR A 99 16.87 3.10 -2.07
CA THR A 99 17.88 2.26 -1.40
C THR A 99 18.53 1.28 -2.37
N LEU A 100 17.74 0.67 -3.24
CA LEU A 100 18.24 -0.26 -4.25
C LEU A 100 19.05 0.49 -5.33
N CYS A 101 18.65 1.70 -5.72
CA CYS A 101 19.46 2.55 -6.60
C CYS A 101 20.85 2.77 -6.00
N ASP A 102 20.92 3.17 -4.71
CA ASP A 102 22.21 3.38 -4.02
C ASP A 102 23.07 2.11 -4.07
N LEU A 103 22.49 0.94 -3.77
CA LEU A 103 23.23 -0.32 -3.83
C LEU A 103 23.73 -0.63 -5.25
N ILE A 104 22.89 -0.45 -6.27
CA ILE A 104 23.25 -0.70 -7.67
C ILE A 104 24.39 0.20 -8.12
N GLU A 105 24.33 1.49 -7.79
CA GLU A 105 25.34 2.48 -8.16
C GLU A 105 26.66 2.25 -7.39
N GLU A 106 26.60 2.03 -6.08
CA GLU A 106 27.79 1.96 -5.23
C GLU A 106 28.48 0.60 -5.21
N LEU A 107 27.72 -0.50 -5.29
CA LEU A 107 28.25 -1.86 -5.11
C LEU A 107 28.27 -2.69 -6.39
N TYR A 108 27.26 -2.51 -7.26
CA TYR A 108 27.16 -3.28 -8.50
C TYR A 108 27.72 -2.54 -9.71
N GLY A 109 27.98 -1.23 -9.61
CA GLY A 109 28.55 -0.40 -10.66
C GLY A 109 27.59 -0.16 -11.82
N GLY A 110 26.28 -0.19 -11.57
CA GLY A 110 25.25 0.16 -12.55
C GLY A 110 24.96 1.66 -12.56
N GLU A 111 24.53 2.18 -13.70
CA GLU A 111 23.97 3.54 -13.81
C GLU A 111 22.45 3.42 -13.81
N VAL A 112 21.77 4.17 -12.93
CA VAL A 112 20.31 4.12 -12.79
C VAL A 112 19.72 5.50 -13.06
N ASP A 113 18.67 5.54 -13.87
CA ASP A 113 17.84 6.74 -13.95
C ASP A 113 16.94 6.81 -12.70
N ARG A 114 17.42 7.53 -11.68
CA ARG A 114 16.74 7.64 -10.38
C ARG A 114 15.39 8.35 -10.48
N ASP A 115 15.27 9.35 -11.36
CA ASP A 115 14.03 10.07 -11.59
C ASP A 115 12.97 9.14 -12.16
N LEU A 116 13.35 8.33 -13.16
CA LEU A 116 12.47 7.37 -13.79
C LEU A 116 12.09 6.21 -12.84
N ALA A 117 13.06 5.66 -12.10
CA ALA A 117 12.80 4.62 -11.11
C ALA A 117 11.83 5.11 -10.02
N LEU A 118 12.06 6.32 -9.50
CA LEU A 118 11.21 6.92 -8.48
C LEU A 118 9.81 7.26 -9.02
N ALA A 119 9.72 7.82 -10.22
CA ALA A 119 8.44 8.06 -10.90
C ALA A 119 7.62 6.76 -11.05
N GLY A 120 8.28 5.68 -11.48
CA GLY A 120 7.66 4.36 -11.57
C GLY A 120 7.18 3.84 -10.22
N ALA A 121 8.02 3.92 -9.19
CA ALA A 121 7.68 3.51 -7.82
C ALA A 121 6.52 4.31 -7.22
N LEU A 122 6.43 5.60 -7.50
CA LEU A 122 5.33 6.43 -7.01
C LEU A 122 4.01 6.11 -7.73
N LEU A 123 4.06 5.83 -9.04
CA LEU A 123 2.85 5.61 -9.84
C LEU A 123 2.32 4.18 -9.87
N HIS A 124 3.17 3.16 -9.69
CA HIS A 124 2.90 1.77 -10.10
C HIS A 124 1.50 1.24 -9.76
N ASP A 125 0.99 1.62 -8.59
CA ASP A 125 -0.27 1.15 -8.03
C ASP A 125 -1.39 2.20 -7.93
N VAL A 126 -1.18 3.41 -8.44
CA VAL A 126 -2.10 4.54 -8.24
C VAL A 126 -3.53 4.27 -8.73
N MET A 127 -3.69 3.38 -9.72
CA MET A 127 -5.01 2.99 -10.25
C MET A 127 -5.75 1.98 -9.37
N LYS A 128 -5.13 1.47 -8.29
CA LYS A 128 -5.85 0.65 -7.29
C LYS A 128 -7.03 1.40 -6.65
N ARG A 129 -6.99 2.74 -6.68
CA ARG A 129 -8.09 3.65 -6.27
C ARG A 129 -9.40 3.39 -7.00
N TYR A 130 -9.36 2.91 -8.24
CA TYR A 130 -10.52 2.66 -9.09
C TYR A 130 -11.01 1.20 -9.07
N VAL A 131 -10.15 0.28 -8.64
CA VAL A 131 -10.41 -1.18 -8.75
C VAL A 131 -10.77 -1.84 -7.42
N TYR A 132 -10.85 -1.07 -6.34
CA TYR A 132 -11.27 -1.54 -5.02
C TYR A 132 -12.34 -0.65 -4.39
N THR A 133 -13.27 -1.27 -3.66
CA THR A 133 -14.26 -0.58 -2.84
C THR A 133 -14.43 -1.28 -1.49
N PRO A 134 -14.70 -0.56 -0.38
CA PRO A 134 -14.89 -1.16 0.93
C PRO A 134 -16.10 -2.10 0.98
N LYS A 135 -15.95 -3.24 1.66
CA LYS A 135 -17.04 -4.19 1.88
C LYS A 135 -17.73 -3.93 3.23
N PRO A 136 -19.07 -4.00 3.31
CA PRO A 136 -19.77 -4.07 4.58
C PRO A 136 -19.26 -5.24 5.44
N GLY A 137 -18.84 -4.95 6.68
CA GLY A 137 -18.24 -5.95 7.58
C GLY A 137 -16.72 -6.11 7.44
N GLY A 138 -16.05 -5.27 6.64
CA GLY A 138 -14.60 -5.15 6.59
C GLY A 138 -13.94 -5.82 5.37
N GLY A 139 -12.79 -5.27 4.98
CA GLY A 139 -12.06 -5.63 3.77
C GLY A 139 -12.61 -4.94 2.52
N TYR A 140 -12.20 -5.46 1.36
CA TYR A 140 -12.43 -4.82 0.08
C TYR A 140 -12.86 -5.82 -0.99
N LEU A 141 -13.58 -5.33 -1.97
CA LEU A 141 -14.03 -6.05 -3.16
C LEU A 141 -13.69 -5.26 -4.42
N SER A 142 -13.69 -5.93 -5.57
CA SER A 142 -13.51 -5.29 -6.87
C SER A 142 -14.87 -4.83 -7.40
N PRO A 143 -15.07 -3.54 -7.73
CA PRO A 143 -16.27 -3.08 -8.43
C PRO A 143 -16.24 -3.60 -9.89
N PRO A 144 -17.32 -3.44 -10.68
CA PRO A 144 -17.39 -3.96 -12.06
C PRO A 144 -16.19 -3.58 -12.95
N LEU A 145 -15.63 -2.38 -12.78
CA LEU A 145 -14.39 -1.97 -13.46
C LEU A 145 -13.20 -2.86 -13.05
N GLY A 146 -12.94 -2.96 -11.74
CA GLY A 146 -11.86 -3.77 -11.17
C GLY A 146 -12.02 -5.28 -11.32
N GLU A 147 -13.23 -5.78 -11.64
CA GLU A 147 -13.46 -7.17 -12.03
C GLU A 147 -13.06 -7.46 -13.49
N ARG A 148 -12.94 -6.43 -14.33
CA ARG A 148 -12.70 -6.55 -15.78
C ARG A 148 -11.33 -6.06 -16.22
N LEU A 149 -10.82 -5.01 -15.58
CA LEU A 149 -9.53 -4.41 -15.87
C LEU A 149 -8.74 -4.25 -14.58
N ASP A 150 -7.46 -4.62 -14.63
CA ASP A 150 -6.55 -4.39 -13.52
C ASP A 150 -5.96 -2.97 -13.53
N HIS A 151 -5.33 -2.60 -12.41
CA HIS A 151 -4.72 -1.28 -12.22
C HIS A 151 -3.52 -1.03 -13.14
N LEU A 152 -2.77 -2.06 -13.54
CA LEU A 152 -1.65 -1.92 -14.50
C LEU A 152 -2.18 -1.48 -15.86
N THR A 153 -3.20 -2.19 -16.36
CA THR A 153 -3.82 -1.94 -17.66
C THR A 153 -4.41 -0.53 -17.71
N LEU A 154 -5.12 -0.13 -16.65
CA LEU A 154 -5.66 1.23 -16.52
C LEU A 154 -4.56 2.29 -16.50
N LEU A 155 -3.49 2.05 -15.75
CA LEU A 155 -2.39 3.00 -15.60
C LEU A 155 -1.57 3.13 -16.88
N VAL A 156 -1.22 2.04 -17.54
CA VAL A 156 -0.49 2.06 -18.83
C VAL A 156 -1.31 2.81 -19.88
N ALA A 157 -2.62 2.57 -19.98
CA ALA A 157 -3.49 3.25 -20.92
C ALA A 157 -3.54 4.77 -20.66
N GLU A 158 -3.69 5.17 -19.40
CA GLU A 158 -3.74 6.57 -19.01
C GLU A 158 -2.38 7.27 -19.17
N ALA A 159 -1.29 6.60 -18.78
CA ALA A 159 0.07 7.10 -18.93
C ALA A 159 0.42 7.33 -20.41
N TYR A 160 0.06 6.37 -21.27
CA TYR A 160 0.20 6.50 -22.72
C TYR A 160 -0.62 7.67 -23.28
N ARG A 161 -1.88 7.82 -22.84
CA ARG A 161 -2.75 8.92 -23.25
C ARG A 161 -2.16 10.29 -22.89
N ARG A 162 -1.49 10.39 -21.74
CA ARG A 162 -0.78 11.60 -21.27
C ARG A 162 0.61 11.78 -21.88
N GLY A 163 1.04 10.87 -22.77
CA GLY A 163 2.33 10.95 -23.45
C GLY A 163 3.53 10.79 -22.52
N LEU A 164 3.40 10.02 -21.43
CA LEU A 164 4.54 9.65 -20.60
C LEU A 164 5.55 8.81 -21.40
N PRO A 165 6.86 8.86 -21.05
CA PRO A 165 7.90 8.18 -21.80
C PRO A 165 7.74 6.66 -21.74
N LEU A 166 8.16 5.97 -22.82
CA LEU A 166 8.03 4.51 -22.97
C LEU A 166 8.67 3.76 -21.80
N GLU A 167 9.79 4.28 -21.30
CA GLU A 167 10.55 3.70 -20.21
C GLU A 167 9.72 3.67 -18.92
N LEU A 168 8.93 4.71 -18.64
CA LEU A 168 8.03 4.74 -17.48
C LEU A 168 6.84 3.80 -17.68
N LEU A 169 6.26 3.76 -18.90
CA LEU A 169 5.21 2.81 -19.24
C LEU A 169 5.68 1.37 -19.05
N HIS A 170 6.93 1.07 -19.39
CA HIS A 170 7.54 -0.24 -19.20
C HIS A 170 7.72 -0.58 -17.72
N ILE A 171 8.20 0.36 -16.89
CA ILE A 171 8.27 0.15 -15.43
C ILE A 171 6.88 -0.20 -14.87
N ILE A 172 5.87 0.58 -15.24
CA ILE A 172 4.48 0.34 -14.81
C ILE A 172 3.99 -1.04 -15.28
N ALA A 173 4.21 -1.39 -16.54
CA ALA A 173 3.75 -2.67 -17.07
C ALA A 173 4.51 -3.87 -16.44
N ALA A 174 5.76 -3.67 -16.06
CA ALA A 174 6.67 -4.73 -15.65
C ALA A 174 6.81 -4.92 -14.13
N HIS A 175 6.32 -3.99 -13.30
CA HIS A 175 6.60 -4.00 -11.85
C HIS A 175 6.06 -5.23 -11.10
N HIS A 176 5.18 -6.02 -11.70
CA HIS A 176 4.72 -7.31 -11.15
C HIS A 176 5.59 -8.52 -11.54
N GLY A 177 6.61 -8.35 -12.39
CA GLY A 177 7.48 -9.43 -12.84
C GLY A 177 6.75 -10.52 -13.61
N ASP A 178 7.01 -11.77 -13.23
CA ASP A 178 6.40 -12.99 -13.75
C ASP A 178 4.87 -13.05 -13.59
N ARG A 179 4.31 -12.21 -12.72
CA ARG A 179 2.85 -12.05 -12.52
C ARG A 179 2.25 -10.90 -13.31
N GLY A 180 3.06 -10.09 -13.98
CA GLY A 180 2.66 -8.99 -14.83
C GLY A 180 2.46 -9.41 -16.29
N PRO A 181 1.99 -8.49 -17.14
CA PRO A 181 1.89 -8.72 -18.58
C PRO A 181 3.27 -8.82 -19.26
N ILE A 182 4.32 -8.29 -18.63
CA ILE A 182 5.69 -8.27 -19.16
C ILE A 182 6.71 -8.36 -18.02
N GLU A 183 7.84 -9.02 -18.28
CA GLU A 183 8.98 -9.05 -17.36
C GLU A 183 9.79 -7.74 -17.40
N PRO A 184 10.44 -7.33 -16.30
CA PRO A 184 11.41 -6.24 -16.29
C PRO A 184 12.53 -6.45 -17.33
N LYS A 185 12.89 -5.36 -18.01
CA LYS A 185 13.91 -5.34 -19.09
C LYS A 185 14.90 -4.19 -18.98
N THR A 186 14.70 -3.32 -17.99
CA THR A 186 15.55 -2.17 -17.66
C THR A 186 15.91 -2.27 -16.18
N LEU A 187 16.98 -1.57 -15.76
CA LEU A 187 17.40 -1.57 -14.36
C LEU A 187 16.33 -0.94 -13.47
N GLU A 188 15.72 0.15 -13.92
CA GLU A 188 14.67 0.87 -13.21
C GLU A 188 13.45 -0.02 -12.98
N ALA A 189 13.00 -0.75 -14.02
CA ALA A 189 11.88 -1.67 -13.90
C ALA A 189 12.20 -2.84 -12.96
N LEU A 190 13.43 -3.35 -13.00
CA LEU A 190 13.88 -4.44 -12.13
C LEU A 190 13.95 -3.98 -10.67
N ILE A 191 14.46 -2.78 -10.43
CA ILE A 191 14.53 -2.17 -9.09
C ILE A 191 13.12 -2.01 -8.52
N VAL A 192 12.20 -1.41 -9.28
CA VAL A 192 10.82 -1.20 -8.81
C VAL A 192 10.10 -2.53 -8.57
N TYR A 193 10.29 -3.53 -9.43
CA TYR A 193 9.78 -4.88 -9.20
C TYR A 193 10.29 -5.49 -7.88
N ILE A 194 11.60 -5.42 -7.61
CA ILE A 194 12.18 -5.96 -6.38
C ILE A 194 11.67 -5.19 -5.16
N ALA A 195 11.55 -3.87 -5.25
CA ALA A 195 11.03 -3.01 -4.19
C ALA A 195 9.57 -3.34 -3.84
N ASP A 196 8.68 -3.43 -4.85
CA ASP A 196 7.29 -3.86 -4.65
C ASP A 196 7.24 -5.25 -4.01
N LEU A 197 7.95 -6.23 -4.58
CA LEU A 197 7.94 -7.60 -4.07
C LEU A 197 8.41 -7.67 -2.60
N ALA A 198 9.45 -6.92 -2.24
CA ALA A 198 9.99 -6.88 -0.89
C ALA A 198 8.98 -6.31 0.11
N ASP A 199 8.36 -5.16 -0.19
CA ASP A 199 7.36 -4.55 0.69
C ASP A 199 6.09 -5.39 0.81
N SER A 200 5.57 -5.85 -0.34
CA SER A 200 4.40 -6.72 -0.43
C SER A 200 4.58 -8.00 0.39
N GLU A 201 5.74 -8.65 0.31
CA GLU A 201 6.03 -9.85 1.10
C GLU A 201 6.21 -9.54 2.59
N MET A 202 6.91 -8.45 2.93
CA MET A 202 7.09 -8.02 4.32
C MET A 202 5.74 -7.78 5.01
N SER A 203 4.88 -6.97 4.40
CA SER A 203 3.57 -6.63 4.91
C SER A 203 2.69 -7.86 5.11
N LYS A 204 2.61 -8.73 4.09
CA LYS A 204 1.90 -10.00 4.16
C LYS A 204 2.40 -10.89 5.30
N ARG A 205 3.71 -10.96 5.55
CA ARG A 205 4.30 -11.77 6.62
C ARG A 205 4.00 -11.21 8.00
N ILE A 206 4.11 -9.89 8.18
CA ILE A 206 3.80 -9.20 9.43
C ILE A 206 2.32 -9.41 9.81
N LEU A 207 1.39 -9.17 8.88
CA LEU A 207 -0.04 -9.34 9.12
C LEU A 207 -0.38 -10.79 9.52
N ARG A 208 0.10 -11.76 8.74
CA ARG A 208 -0.15 -13.20 9.03
C ARG A 208 0.46 -13.65 10.36
N ALA A 209 1.65 -13.15 10.71
CA ALA A 209 2.27 -13.45 11.98
C ALA A 209 1.41 -12.95 13.14
N ALA A 210 0.92 -11.71 13.07
CA ALA A 210 0.04 -11.14 14.09
C ALA A 210 -1.30 -11.92 14.20
N GLU A 211 -1.96 -12.20 13.08
CA GLU A 211 -3.20 -13.01 13.05
C GLU A 211 -2.99 -14.39 13.67
N TYR A 212 -1.89 -15.06 13.32
CA TYR A 212 -1.51 -16.35 13.91
C TYR A 212 -1.32 -16.25 15.43
N LEU A 213 -0.59 -15.24 15.90
CA LEU A 213 -0.32 -15.05 17.33
C LEU A 213 -1.62 -14.82 18.11
N VAL A 214 -2.54 -14.00 17.60
CA VAL A 214 -3.85 -13.79 18.23
C VAL A 214 -4.62 -15.10 18.28
N ARG A 215 -4.72 -15.81 17.15
CA ARG A 215 -5.44 -17.10 17.10
C ARG A 215 -4.89 -18.11 18.10
N MET A 216 -3.57 -18.20 18.25
CA MET A 216 -2.95 -19.10 19.21
C MET A 216 -3.15 -18.67 20.68
N ALA A 217 -3.21 -17.36 20.93
CA ALA A 217 -3.38 -16.84 22.29
C ALA A 217 -4.83 -16.92 22.79
N THR A 218 -5.81 -16.66 21.91
CA THR A 218 -7.22 -16.45 22.28
C THR A 218 -8.19 -17.45 21.65
N GLY A 219 -7.76 -18.22 20.65
CA GLY A 219 -8.63 -19.09 19.85
C GLY A 219 -9.52 -18.35 18.85
N GLN A 220 -9.41 -17.02 18.75
CA GLN A 220 -10.23 -16.21 17.85
C GLN A 220 -9.57 -15.99 16.50
N GLU A 221 -10.34 -16.10 15.42
CA GLU A 221 -9.93 -15.58 14.12
C GLU A 221 -10.18 -14.08 14.07
N VAL A 222 -9.13 -13.32 13.76
CA VAL A 222 -9.17 -11.86 13.66
C VAL A 222 -8.60 -11.44 12.32
N ARG A 223 -9.04 -10.27 11.86
CA ARG A 223 -8.41 -9.57 10.74
C ARG A 223 -7.68 -8.37 11.30
N ILE A 224 -6.39 -8.29 11.03
CA ILE A 224 -5.58 -7.14 11.43
C ILE A 224 -5.78 -6.02 10.41
N THR A 225 -6.01 -4.80 10.91
CA THR A 225 -6.42 -3.65 10.09
C THR A 225 -5.34 -2.59 9.96
N SER A 226 -4.14 -2.83 10.46
CA SER A 226 -2.97 -1.98 10.19
C SER A 226 -1.65 -2.73 10.46
N SER A 227 -0.57 -2.27 9.83
CA SER A 227 0.78 -2.75 10.14
C SER A 227 1.23 -2.39 11.57
N GLN A 228 0.76 -1.26 12.12
CA GLN A 228 1.05 -0.86 13.50
C GLN A 228 0.46 -1.86 14.51
N GLU A 229 -0.84 -2.18 14.39
CA GLU A 229 -1.50 -3.19 15.23
C GLU A 229 -0.75 -4.53 15.15
N ALA A 230 -0.37 -4.95 13.94
CA ALA A 230 0.39 -6.18 13.74
C ALA A 230 1.72 -6.18 14.50
N LEU A 231 2.47 -5.09 14.42
CA LEU A 231 3.76 -4.94 15.08
C LEU A 231 3.62 -4.85 16.60
N GLU A 232 2.56 -4.21 17.12
CA GLU A 232 2.27 -4.18 18.55
C GLU A 232 2.02 -5.58 19.11
N ILE A 233 1.24 -6.40 18.39
CA ILE A 233 1.00 -7.81 18.75
C ILE A 233 2.31 -8.61 18.76
N ILE A 234 3.13 -8.48 17.72
CA ILE A 234 4.42 -9.17 17.61
C ILE A 234 5.37 -8.74 18.75
N LYS A 235 5.43 -7.44 19.05
CA LYS A 235 6.25 -6.90 20.15
C LYS A 235 5.76 -7.38 21.51
N ALA A 236 4.45 -7.36 21.76
CA ALA A 236 3.87 -7.87 22.99
C ALA A 236 4.17 -9.36 23.18
N LYS A 237 4.09 -10.16 22.10
CA LYS A 237 4.49 -11.56 22.13
C LYS A 237 5.96 -11.73 22.50
N ALA A 238 6.85 -10.94 21.89
CA ALA A 238 8.29 -11.02 22.14
C ALA A 238 8.66 -10.62 23.58
N LYS A 239 8.02 -9.57 24.12
CA LYS A 239 8.35 -9.01 25.44
C LYS A 239 7.68 -9.75 26.60
N GLU A 240 6.46 -10.22 26.41
CA GLU A 240 5.58 -10.67 27.50
C GLU A 240 4.94 -12.05 27.26
N GLY A 241 5.35 -12.73 26.19
CA GLY A 241 4.85 -14.06 25.86
C GLY A 241 3.37 -14.05 25.46
N TRP A 242 2.66 -15.13 25.78
CA TRP A 242 1.27 -15.30 25.36
C TRP A 242 0.30 -14.40 26.13
N GLU A 243 0.63 -14.02 27.38
CA GLU A 243 -0.20 -13.13 28.20
C GLU A 243 -0.26 -11.72 27.62
N GLY A 244 0.87 -11.20 27.10
CA GLY A 244 0.89 -9.91 26.41
C GLY A 244 -0.06 -9.85 25.22
N VAL A 245 -0.11 -10.93 24.43
CA VAL A 245 -1.03 -11.03 23.28
C VAL A 245 -2.49 -11.07 23.74
N ARG A 246 -2.82 -11.85 24.79
CA ARG A 246 -4.20 -11.91 25.32
C ARG A 246 -4.67 -10.55 25.81
N ARG A 247 -3.82 -9.86 26.58
CA ARG A 247 -4.15 -8.55 27.14
C ARG A 247 -4.51 -7.52 26.05
N LEU A 248 -3.79 -7.51 24.93
CA LEU A 248 -4.11 -6.62 23.80
C LEU A 248 -5.47 -6.91 23.14
N ARG A 249 -6.05 -8.09 23.33
CA ARG A 249 -7.33 -8.49 22.73
C ARG A 249 -8.52 -8.47 23.70
N GLU A 250 -8.26 -8.35 24.99
CA GLU A 250 -9.27 -8.25 26.04
C GLU A 250 -9.70 -6.80 26.33
N THR A 251 -8.98 -5.82 25.77
CA THR A 251 -9.25 -4.37 25.91
C THR A 251 -10.16 -3.89 24.78
#